data_AF-A0A968JKR3-F1
#
_entry.id   AF-A0A968JKR3-F1
#
_cell.length_a   1.000
_cell.length_b   1.000
_cell.length_c   1.000
_cell.angle_alpha   90.00
_cell.angle_beta   90.00
_cell.angle_gamma   90.00
#
_symmetry.space_group_name_H-M   'P 1'
#
loop_
_entity.id
_entity.type
_entity.pdbx_description
1 polymer ?
#
loop_
_entity_poly.entity_id
_entity_poly.type
_entity_poly.pdbx_seq_one_letter_code
_entity_poly.pdbx_strand_id
1 'polypeptide(L)'
;MLINENNCITEGSRSNIFFIKKNELFTSPDEEVLGGITRKYVIDLSKKQSVKIHFQSVSIQELKMFDAVFLTGTSPKVLPVNRIEKTHFDTDNELLLLIMKDYDQAIHDYLVKEDIELH
;
A
#
# COMPACT_ATOMS: atom_id res chain seq x y z
N MET A 1 -0.11 -14.94 0.82
CA MET A 1 -0.83 -13.84 1.49
C MET A 1 -1.70 -14.45 2.58
N LEU A 2 -1.97 -13.68 3.64
CA LEU A 2 -2.89 -14.07 4.70
C LEU A 2 -4.32 -13.74 4.27
N ILE A 3 -5.23 -14.63 4.65
CA ILE A 3 -6.65 -14.59 4.32
C ILE A 3 -7.40 -14.79 5.64
N ASN A 4 -8.41 -13.97 5.91
CA ASN A 4 -9.26 -14.12 7.09
C ASN A 4 -10.35 -15.19 6.88
N GLU A 5 -11.12 -15.50 7.93
CA GLU A 5 -12.20 -16.49 7.89
C GLU A 5 -13.31 -16.19 6.85
N ASN A 6 -13.40 -14.94 6.39
CA ASN A 6 -14.36 -14.47 5.40
C ASN A 6 -13.83 -14.52 3.96
N ASN A 7 -12.68 -15.18 3.71
CA ASN A 7 -12.00 -15.23 2.42
C ASN A 7 -11.56 -13.85 1.88
N CYS A 8 -11.30 -12.90 2.78
CA CYS A 8 -10.72 -11.61 2.42
C CYS A 8 -9.21 -11.59 2.64
N ILE A 9 -8.50 -10.95 1.72
CA ILE A 9 -7.06 -10.73 1.80
C ILE A 9 -6.81 -9.62 2.82
N THR A 10 -5.91 -9.87 3.77
CA THR A 10 -5.57 -8.91 4.83
C THR A 10 -4.18 -8.34 4.68
N GLU A 11 -3.16 -9.19 4.70
CA GLU A 11 -1.76 -8.78 4.63
C GLU A 11 -0.83 -9.89 4.09
N GLY A 12 0.44 -9.58 3.87
CA GLY A 12 1.52 -10.54 3.74
C GLY A 12 2.19 -10.80 5.10
N SER A 13 3.03 -11.82 5.20
CA SER A 13 3.64 -12.25 6.48
C SER A 13 4.35 -11.13 7.26
N ARG A 14 4.89 -10.10 6.57
CA ARG A 14 5.55 -8.93 7.16
C ARG A 14 5.31 -7.67 6.31
N SER A 15 4.17 -7.60 5.65
CA SER A 15 3.85 -6.51 4.73
C SER A 15 2.36 -6.26 4.68
N ASN A 16 1.90 -5.03 4.61
CA ASN A 16 0.49 -4.74 4.35
C ASN A 16 0.21 -4.73 2.85
N ILE A 17 -1.05 -4.80 2.46
CA ILE A 17 -1.49 -4.77 1.05
C ILE A 17 -2.45 -3.63 0.83
N PHE A 18 -2.31 -2.99 -0.33
CA PHE A 18 -3.20 -1.96 -0.81
C PHE A 18 -3.66 -2.31 -2.22
N PHE A 19 -4.92 -2.01 -2.49
CA PHE A 19 -5.54 -2.12 -3.80
C PHE A 19 -5.95 -0.73 -4.29
N ILE A 20 -5.83 -0.50 -5.58
CA ILE A 20 -6.27 0.73 -6.25
C ILE A 20 -7.46 0.40 -7.14
N LYS A 21 -8.52 1.18 -7.02
CA LYS A 21 -9.67 1.13 -7.92
C LYS A 21 -10.18 2.55 -8.16
N LYS A 22 -10.20 2.98 -9.42
CA LYS A 22 -10.65 4.33 -9.82
C LYS A 22 -9.98 5.46 -9.01
N ASN A 23 -8.65 5.38 -8.86
CA ASN A 23 -7.83 6.32 -8.07
C ASN A 23 -8.20 6.43 -6.58
N GLU A 24 -8.90 5.44 -6.02
CA GLU A 24 -9.14 5.30 -4.59
C GLU A 24 -8.35 4.10 -4.04
N LEU A 25 -7.89 4.20 -2.80
CA LEU A 25 -7.14 3.15 -2.11
C LEU A 25 -8.06 2.29 -1.23
N PHE A 26 -7.75 1.00 -1.17
CA PHE A 26 -8.42 0.03 -0.33
C PHE A 26 -7.37 -0.78 0.42
N THR A 27 -7.49 -0.88 1.73
CA THR A 27 -6.61 -1.67 2.61
C THR A 27 -7.42 -2.20 3.78
N SER A 28 -7.01 -3.32 4.36
CA SER A 28 -7.65 -3.84 5.57
C SER A 28 -7.58 -2.86 6.75
N PRO A 29 -8.59 -2.88 7.65
CA PRO A 29 -8.59 -2.15 8.91
C PRO A 29 -7.40 -2.49 9.82
N ASP A 30 -7.05 -1.59 10.73
CA ASP A 30 -5.88 -1.72 11.62
C ASP A 30 -5.99 -2.93 12.55
N GLU A 31 -7.20 -3.31 12.93
CA GLU A 31 -7.50 -4.45 13.78
C GLU A 31 -7.27 -5.83 13.11
N GLU A 32 -7.16 -5.86 11.78
CA GLU A 32 -6.98 -7.09 10.98
C GLU A 32 -5.53 -7.29 10.50
N VAL A 33 -4.64 -6.31 10.70
CA VAL A 33 -3.29 -6.30 10.14
C VAL A 33 -2.27 -5.72 11.10
N LEU A 34 -0.99 -5.97 10.84
CA LEU A 34 0.09 -5.34 11.59
C LEU A 34 0.16 -3.84 11.26
N GLY A 35 0.19 -3.01 12.31
CA GLY A 35 0.33 -1.55 12.24
C GLY A 35 1.75 -1.09 11.84
N GLY A 36 2.18 -1.41 10.62
CA GLY A 36 3.52 -1.07 10.13
C GLY A 36 3.74 0.44 9.92
N ILE A 37 4.94 0.92 10.25
CA ILE A 37 5.34 2.34 10.04
C ILE A 37 5.22 2.73 8.55
N THR A 38 5.66 1.87 7.63
CA THR A 38 5.52 2.10 6.18
C THR A 38 4.07 2.29 5.75
N ARG A 39 3.14 1.47 6.27
CA ARG A 39 1.70 1.60 6.00
C ARG A 39 1.17 2.96 6.48
N LYS A 40 1.57 3.39 7.68
CA LYS A 40 1.21 4.70 8.21
C LYS A 40 1.65 5.83 7.28
N TYR A 41 2.91 5.81 6.83
CA TYR A 41 3.42 6.81 5.88
C TYR A 41 2.66 6.83 4.57
N VAL A 42 2.37 5.66 3.97
CA VAL A 42 1.57 5.57 2.74
C VAL A 42 0.18 6.17 2.93
N ILE A 43 -0.50 5.87 4.04
CA ILE A 43 -1.81 6.44 4.38
C ILE A 43 -1.72 7.97 4.53
N ASP A 44 -0.71 8.47 5.26
CA ASP A 44 -0.55 9.89 5.52
C ASP A 44 -0.20 10.68 4.24
N LEU A 45 0.67 10.14 3.38
CA LEU A 45 0.99 10.72 2.07
C LEU A 45 -0.23 10.75 1.16
N SER A 46 -0.98 9.65 1.09
CA SER A 46 -2.21 9.56 0.29
C SER A 46 -3.27 10.55 0.75
N LYS A 47 -3.46 10.72 2.07
CA LYS A 47 -4.35 11.73 2.64
C LYS A 47 -3.96 13.16 2.27
N LYS A 48 -2.66 13.49 2.30
CA LYS A 48 -2.14 14.82 1.89
C LYS A 48 -2.47 15.14 0.43
N GLN A 49 -2.55 14.12 -0.41
CA GLN A 49 -2.91 14.24 -1.83
C GLN A 49 -4.42 14.17 -2.10
N SER A 50 -5.24 14.17 -1.05
CA SER A 50 -6.70 14.01 -1.15
C SER A 50 -7.13 12.69 -1.81
N VAL A 51 -6.27 11.66 -1.78
CA VAL A 51 -6.63 10.31 -2.23
C VAL A 51 -7.58 9.71 -1.19
N LYS A 52 -8.75 9.26 -1.64
CA LYS A 52 -9.72 8.60 -0.77
C LYS A 52 -9.22 7.21 -0.40
N ILE A 53 -9.30 6.87 0.88
CA ILE A 53 -8.86 5.58 1.42
C ILE A 53 -10.05 4.90 2.10
N HIS A 54 -10.29 3.66 1.71
CA HIS A 54 -11.28 2.77 2.30
C HIS A 54 -10.56 1.73 3.16
N PHE A 55 -10.86 1.74 4.45
CA PHE A 55 -10.38 0.75 5.39
C PHE A 55 -11.34 -0.44 5.39
N GLN A 56 -11.18 -1.33 4.41
CA GLN A 56 -11.98 -2.53 4.23
C GLN A 56 -11.14 -3.66 3.63
N SER A 57 -11.30 -4.86 4.18
CA SER A 57 -10.65 -6.07 3.66
C SER A 57 -11.27 -6.47 2.33
N VAL A 58 -10.44 -6.87 1.36
CA VAL A 58 -10.85 -7.14 -0.02
C VAL A 58 -11.08 -8.64 -0.21
N SER A 59 -12.25 -9.04 -0.72
CA SER A 59 -12.52 -10.45 -1.02
C SER A 59 -11.70 -10.94 -2.21
N ILE A 60 -11.25 -12.19 -2.17
CA ILE A 60 -10.56 -12.84 -3.32
C ILE A 60 -11.44 -12.81 -4.58
N GLN A 61 -12.76 -12.89 -4.41
CA GLN A 61 -13.71 -12.88 -5.53
C GLN A 61 -13.77 -11.51 -6.23
N GLU A 62 -13.36 -10.46 -5.52
CA GLU A 62 -13.41 -9.07 -5.97
C GLU A 62 -12.13 -8.60 -6.66
N LEU A 63 -11.08 -9.42 -6.68
CA LEU A 63 -9.76 -9.04 -7.20
C LEU A 63 -9.80 -8.44 -8.60
N LYS A 64 -10.69 -8.93 -9.47
CA LYS A 64 -10.83 -8.45 -10.86
C LYS A 64 -11.38 -7.02 -10.98
N MET A 65 -11.84 -6.43 -9.88
CA MET A 65 -12.38 -5.07 -9.86
C MET A 65 -11.32 -3.99 -9.61
N PHE A 66 -10.08 -4.38 -9.30
CA PHE A 66 -9.02 -3.45 -8.95
C PHE A 66 -8.05 -3.28 -10.11
N ASP A 67 -7.57 -2.05 -10.26
CA ASP A 67 -6.69 -1.63 -11.37
C ASP A 67 -5.23 -2.00 -11.04
N ALA A 68 -4.79 -1.74 -9.81
CA ALA A 68 -3.43 -1.98 -9.35
C ALA A 68 -3.38 -2.49 -7.90
N VAL A 69 -2.29 -3.16 -7.54
CA VAL A 69 -2.04 -3.69 -6.19
C VAL A 69 -0.58 -3.49 -5.82
N PHE A 70 -0.34 -3.22 -4.54
CA PHE A 70 1.02 -3.14 -4.01
C PHE A 70 1.10 -3.61 -2.56
N LEU A 71 2.30 -4.04 -2.18
CA LEU A 71 2.65 -4.37 -0.81
C LEU A 71 3.46 -3.24 -0.17
N THR A 72 3.35 -3.09 1.14
CA THR A 72 4.17 -2.16 1.91
C THR A 72 4.94 -2.86 3.02
N GLY A 73 6.22 -2.54 3.21
CA GLY A 73 7.01 -3.04 4.33
C GLY A 73 8.41 -2.41 4.38
N THR A 74 9.14 -2.63 5.47
CA THR A 74 10.44 -1.95 5.70
C THR A 74 11.47 -2.19 4.60
N SER A 75 11.66 -3.45 4.17
CA SER A 75 12.57 -3.77 3.06
C SER A 75 11.97 -3.48 1.68
N PRO A 76 10.73 -3.91 1.35
CA PRO A 76 10.17 -3.68 0.01
C PRO A 76 9.72 -2.23 -0.24
N LYS A 77 9.68 -1.36 0.78
CA LYS A 77 9.09 -0.02 0.73
C LYS A 77 7.65 -0.08 0.21
N VAL A 78 7.42 0.32 -1.05
CA VAL A 78 6.19 0.17 -1.82
C VAL A 78 6.51 -0.73 -3.01
N LEU A 79 5.98 -1.94 -3.02
CA LEU A 79 6.29 -2.97 -4.01
C LEU A 79 5.06 -3.28 -4.87
N PRO A 80 5.06 -2.93 -6.17
CA PRO A 80 4.02 -3.33 -7.11
C PRO A 80 3.82 -4.85 -7.16
N VAL A 81 2.56 -5.29 -7.24
CA VAL A 81 2.18 -6.69 -7.41
C VAL A 81 1.55 -6.87 -8.77
N ASN A 82 2.23 -7.59 -9.67
CA ASN A 82 1.73 -7.79 -11.03
C ASN A 82 0.60 -8.82 -11.15
N ARG A 83 0.48 -9.73 -10.17
CA ARG A 83 -0.46 -10.85 -10.21
C ARG A 83 -0.78 -11.40 -8.82
N ILE A 84 -2.06 -11.67 -8.59
CA ILE A 84 -2.55 -12.50 -7.48
C ILE A 84 -3.41 -13.60 -8.09
N GLU A 85 -3.09 -14.85 -7.79
CA GLU A 85 -3.73 -16.02 -8.41
C GLU A 85 -3.68 -15.93 -9.96
N LYS A 86 -4.86 -15.80 -10.59
CA LYS A 86 -5.04 -15.69 -12.04
C LYS A 86 -5.33 -14.25 -12.49
N THR A 87 -5.38 -13.30 -11.56
CA THR A 87 -5.72 -11.89 -11.83
C THR A 87 -4.44 -11.08 -11.97
N HIS A 88 -4.31 -10.37 -13.08
CA HIS A 88 -3.22 -9.44 -13.36
C HIS A 88 -3.60 -8.02 -12.98
N PHE A 89 -2.62 -7.24 -12.57
CA PHE A 89 -2.79 -5.85 -12.15
C PHE A 89 -1.80 -4.95 -12.90
N ASP A 90 -2.20 -3.71 -13.11
CA ASP A 90 -1.38 -2.70 -13.78
C ASP A 90 -0.30 -2.17 -12.83
N THR A 91 0.94 -2.57 -13.04
CA THR A 91 2.09 -2.07 -12.27
C THR A 91 2.55 -0.68 -12.70
N ASP A 92 2.06 -0.19 -13.84
CA ASP A 92 2.36 1.14 -14.37
C ASP A 92 1.24 2.14 -14.05
N ASN A 93 0.30 1.77 -13.17
CA ASN A 93 -0.80 2.62 -12.75
C ASN A 93 -0.30 3.95 -12.17
N GLU A 94 -0.87 5.06 -12.64
CA GLU A 94 -0.40 6.42 -12.30
C GLU A 94 -0.39 6.71 -10.80
N LEU A 95 -1.44 6.30 -10.07
CA LEU A 95 -1.51 6.51 -8.62
C LEU A 95 -0.48 5.64 -7.89
N LEU A 96 -0.25 4.40 -8.33
CA LEU A 96 0.79 3.55 -7.76
C LEU A 96 2.18 4.18 -7.94
N LEU A 97 2.52 4.61 -9.15
CA LEU A 97 3.80 5.25 -9.45
C LEU A 97 3.99 6.55 -8.65
N LEU A 98 2.92 7.32 -8.46
CA LEU A 98 2.93 8.52 -7.64
C LEU A 98 3.23 8.20 -6.17
N ILE A 99 2.51 7.23 -5.58
CA ILE A 99 2.73 6.79 -4.19
C ILE A 99 4.16 6.30 -3.99
N MET A 100 4.71 5.53 -4.94
CA MET A 100 6.11 5.07 -4.89
C MET A 100 7.08 6.26 -4.86
N LYS A 101 6.91 7.20 -5.78
CA LYS A 101 7.75 8.41 -5.87
C LYS A 101 7.69 9.23 -4.58
N ASP A 102 6.49 9.47 -4.05
CA ASP A 102 6.32 10.31 -2.87
C ASP A 102 6.84 9.64 -1.60
N TYR A 103 6.71 8.32 -1.50
CA TYR A 103 7.32 7.57 -0.40
C TYR A 103 8.85 7.64 -0.46
N ASP A 104 9.45 7.45 -1.63
CA ASP A 104 10.90 7.55 -1.80
C ASP A 104 11.43 8.96 -1.51
N GLN A 105 10.70 10.00 -1.93
CA GLN A 105 11.03 11.39 -1.59
C GLN A 105 10.94 11.63 -0.09
N ALA A 106 9.90 11.15 0.58
CA ALA A 106 9.73 11.32 2.03
C ALA A 106 10.87 10.65 2.84
N ILE A 107 11.35 9.48 2.39
CA ILE A 107 12.51 8.82 3.00
C ILE A 107 13.79 9.63 2.76
N HIS A 108 13.99 10.16 1.55
CA HIS A 108 15.14 11.01 1.26
C HIS A 108 15.16 12.25 2.16
N ASP A 109 14.03 12.96 2.27
CA ASP A 109 13.90 14.16 3.09
C ASP A 109 14.16 13.89 4.58
N TYR A 110 13.71 12.72 5.08
CA TYR A 110 13.96 12.29 6.45
C TYR A 110 15.46 12.11 6.73
N LEU A 111 16.17 11.41 5.83
CA LEU A 111 17.61 11.16 5.98
C LEU A 111 18.44 12.44 5.89
N VAL A 112 18.11 13.32 4.93
CA VAL A 112 18.79 14.62 4.80
C VAL A 112 18.59 15.49 6.04
N LYS A 113 17.39 15.45 6.64
CA LYS A 113 17.10 16.21 7.86
C LYS A 113 17.91 15.70 9.06
N GLU A 114 18.04 14.39 9.23
CA GLU A 114 18.88 13.80 10.28
C GLU A 114 20.35 14.20 10.11
N ASP A 115 20.87 14.20 8.88
CA ASP A 115 22.26 14.63 8.59
C ASP A 115 22.49 16.11 8.93
N ILE A 116 21.49 16.97 8.73
CA ILE A 116 21.56 18.40 9.10
C ILE A 116 21.46 18.60 10.62
N GLU A 117 20.64 17.82 11.33
CA GLU A 117 20.50 17.93 12.79
C GLU A 117 21.70 17.36 13.57
N LEU A 118 22.53 16.54 12.92
CA LEU A 118 23.77 15.96 13.46
C LEU A 118 25.01 16.85 13.24
N HIS A 119 24.87 17.98 12.56
CA HIS A 119 25.95 18.94 12.23
C HIS A 119 25.63 20.37 12.70
#